data_AF-P97506-F1
#
_entry.id   AF-P97506-F1
#
_cell.length_a   1.000
_cell.length_b   1.000
_cell.length_c   1.000
_cell.angle_alpha   90.00
_cell.angle_beta   90.00
_cell.angle_gamma   90.00
#
_symmetry.space_group_name_H-M   'P 1'
#
loop_
_entity.id
_entity.type
_entity.pdbx_description
1 polymer ?
#
loop_
_entity_poly.entity_id
_entity_poly.type
_entity_poly.pdbx_seq_one_letter_code
_entity_poly.pdbx_strand_id
1 'polypeptide(L)'
;MLSPAMSFLKSFPPPGSADGLRLQQPDTEAVLNGKGLGTGTLYIADSRLSWLDGSGLGFSLEYPTISLHAVSRDPNAYPQEHLYVMVNAKLG
;
A
#
# COMPACT_ATOMS: atom_id res chain seq x y z
N MET A 1 -5.13 -1.67 -23.79
CA MET A 1 -3.84 -1.83 -23.09
C MET A 1 -4.03 -1.30 -21.68
N LEU A 2 -3.90 -2.15 -20.65
CA LEU A 2 -4.02 -1.72 -19.26
C LEU A 2 -2.81 -0.84 -18.91
N SER A 3 -3.00 0.26 -18.16
CA SER A 3 -1.88 1.06 -17.66
C SER A 3 -0.93 0.19 -16.83
N PRO A 4 0.40 0.41 -16.85
CA PRO A 4 1.37 -0.36 -16.06
C PRO A 4 1.06 -0.42 -14.56
N ALA A 5 0.38 0.60 -14.01
CA ALA A 5 -0.08 0.57 -12.62
C ALA A 5 -1.09 -0.56 -12.32
N MET A 6 -1.84 -1.04 -13.33
CA MET A 6 -2.82 -2.12 -13.17
C MET A 6 -2.19 -3.53 -13.16
N SER A 7 -0.93 -3.72 -13.60
CA SER A 7 -0.25 -5.03 -13.48
C SER A 7 0.14 -5.34 -12.03
N PHE A 8 0.28 -4.30 -11.20
CA PHE A 8 0.71 -4.41 -9.82
C PHE A 8 -0.41 -4.82 -8.86
N LEU A 9 -1.66 -4.49 -9.21
CA LEU A 9 -2.80 -4.76 -8.35
C LEU A 9 -3.28 -6.21 -8.51
N LYS A 10 -3.53 -6.87 -7.38
CA LYS A 10 -4.01 -8.24 -7.29
C LYS A 10 -5.18 -8.30 -6.33
N SER A 11 -6.07 -9.27 -6.55
CA SER A 11 -7.09 -9.61 -5.57
C SER A 11 -6.55 -10.66 -4.61
N PHE A 12 -6.77 -10.47 -3.33
CA PHE A 12 -6.39 -11.38 -2.26
C PHE A 12 -7.24 -11.10 -1.00
N PRO A 13 -7.44 -12.08 -0.12
CA PRO A 13 -8.16 -11.84 1.13
C PRO A 13 -7.36 -10.89 2.04
N PRO A 14 -8.02 -9.99 2.80
CA PRO A 14 -7.35 -9.17 3.79
C PRO A 14 -6.63 -10.05 4.84
N PRO A 15 -5.43 -9.66 5.32
CA PRO A 15 -4.78 -10.38 6.40
C PRO A 15 -5.64 -10.34 7.68
N GLY A 16 -5.85 -11.50 8.30
CA GLY A 16 -6.57 -11.65 9.56
C GLY A 16 -5.64 -11.85 10.75
N SER A 17 -6.21 -12.19 11.92
CA SER A 17 -5.42 -12.46 13.14
C SER A 17 -4.43 -13.61 12.98
N ALA A 18 -4.76 -14.62 12.17
CA ALA A 18 -3.87 -15.75 11.87
C ALA A 18 -2.65 -15.32 11.04
N ASP A 19 -2.74 -14.22 10.29
CA ASP A 19 -1.64 -13.63 9.53
C ASP A 19 -0.77 -12.67 10.38
N GLY A 20 -1.06 -12.55 11.69
CA GLY A 20 -0.36 -11.61 12.57
C GLY A 20 -0.75 -10.15 12.31
N LEU A 21 -2.02 -9.87 11.99
CA LEU A 21 -2.52 -8.50 11.82
C LEU A 21 -2.27 -7.66 13.09
N ARG A 22 -1.61 -6.51 12.92
CA ARG A 22 -1.29 -5.55 13.99
C ARG A 22 -2.11 -4.28 13.91
N LEU A 23 -2.36 -3.79 12.69
CA LEU A 23 -3.15 -2.59 12.45
C LEU A 23 -4.01 -2.78 11.22
N GLN A 24 -5.26 -2.35 11.33
CA GLN A 24 -6.15 -2.10 10.20
C GLN A 24 -6.54 -0.62 10.26
N GLN A 25 -6.29 0.11 9.18
CA GLN A 25 -6.64 1.52 9.07
C GLN A 25 -7.55 1.71 7.85
N PRO A 26 -8.88 1.86 8.06
CA PRO A 26 -9.80 2.17 6.99
C PRO A 26 -9.57 3.60 6.45
N ASP A 27 -10.31 3.96 5.42
CA ASP A 27 -10.35 5.32 4.84
C ASP A 27 -8.96 5.89 4.50
N THR A 28 -8.05 5.03 4.06
CA THR A 28 -6.67 5.37 3.73
C THR A 28 -6.51 5.44 2.22
N GLU A 29 -6.10 6.60 1.71
CA GLU A 29 -5.75 6.77 0.30
C GLU A 29 -4.42 6.10 -0.04
N ALA A 30 -4.37 5.45 -1.21
CA ALA A 30 -3.11 4.92 -1.75
C ALA A 30 -2.71 5.67 -3.03
N VAL A 31 -1.43 6.03 -3.11
CA VAL A 31 -0.82 6.66 -4.27
C VAL A 31 0.39 5.83 -4.70
N LEU A 32 0.43 5.43 -5.97
CA LEU A 32 1.53 4.66 -6.55
C LEU A 32 2.16 5.45 -7.69
N ASN A 33 3.44 5.79 -7.55
CA ASN A 33 4.20 6.59 -8.54
C ASN A 33 3.47 7.87 -8.97
N GLY A 34 2.88 8.59 -8.00
CA GLY A 34 2.11 9.81 -8.24
C GLY A 34 0.69 9.60 -8.75
N LYS A 35 0.28 8.35 -9.05
CA LYS A 35 -1.09 8.02 -9.45
C LYS A 35 -1.91 7.58 -8.24
N GLY A 36 -2.97 8.31 -7.93
CA GLY A 36 -3.97 7.89 -6.94
C GLY A 36 -4.67 6.60 -7.37
N LEU A 37 -4.75 5.64 -6.44
CA LEU A 37 -5.48 4.38 -6.61
C LEU A 37 -6.87 4.42 -5.97
N GLY A 38 -7.15 5.45 -5.17
CA GLY A 38 -8.42 5.66 -4.47
C GLY A 38 -8.30 5.43 -2.96
N THR A 39 -9.45 5.39 -2.29
CA THR A 39 -9.57 5.17 -0.85
C THR A 39 -9.84 3.70 -0.56
N GLY A 40 -9.15 3.15 0.43
CA GLY A 40 -9.25 1.75 0.82
C GLY A 40 -8.83 1.54 2.27
N THR A 41 -8.41 0.33 2.59
CA THR A 41 -7.94 -0.03 3.93
C THR A 41 -6.48 -0.46 3.89
N LEU A 42 -5.66 0.16 4.73
CA LEU A 42 -4.29 -0.24 5.00
C LEU A 42 -4.26 -1.31 6.09
N TYR A 43 -3.49 -2.36 5.87
CA TYR A 43 -3.26 -3.45 6.80
C TYR A 43 -1.76 -3.58 7.07
N ILE A 44 -1.38 -3.59 8.34
CA ILE A 44 -0.02 -3.88 8.79
C ILE A 44 -0.08 -5.20 9.53
N ALA A 45 0.53 -6.24 8.96
CA ALA A 45 0.68 -7.55 9.59
C ALA A 45 2.16 -7.84 9.86
N ASP A 46 2.47 -8.90 10.60
CA ASP A 46 3.84 -9.22 11.00
C ASP A 46 4.80 -9.50 9.83
N SER A 47 4.28 -10.01 8.71
CA SER A 47 5.09 -10.37 7.54
C SER A 47 5.00 -9.39 6.37
N ARG A 48 3.95 -8.55 6.32
CA ARG A 48 3.64 -7.72 5.16
C ARG A 48 2.80 -6.50 5.49
N LEU A 49 2.93 -5.48 4.65
CA LEU A 49 2.02 -4.35 4.52
C LEU A 49 1.10 -4.61 3.32
N SER A 50 -0.20 -4.46 3.49
CA SER A 50 -1.16 -4.59 2.39
C SER A 50 -2.10 -3.40 2.33
N TRP A 51 -2.57 -3.06 1.14
CA TRP A 51 -3.67 -2.13 0.96
C TRP A 51 -4.67 -2.74 -0.01
N LEU A 52 -5.97 -2.61 0.28
CA LEU A 52 -7.08 -3.10 -0.55
C LEU A 52 -8.14 -2.01 -0.69
N ASP A 53 -8.67 -1.83 -1.90
CA ASP A 53 -9.85 -1.02 -2.14
C ASP A 53 -11.15 -1.75 -1.72
N GLY A 54 -12.30 -1.07 -1.87
CA GLY A 54 -13.61 -1.64 -1.53
C GLY A 54 -14.04 -2.85 -2.38
N SER A 55 -13.35 -3.14 -3.47
CA SER A 55 -13.58 -4.32 -4.32
C SER A 55 -12.70 -5.52 -3.93
N GLY A 56 -11.76 -5.34 -3.01
CA GLY A 56 -10.77 -6.35 -2.66
C GLY A 56 -9.63 -6.46 -3.69
N LEU A 57 -9.40 -5.39 -4.47
CA LEU A 57 -8.26 -5.24 -5.35
C LEU A 57 -7.22 -4.32 -4.68
N GLY A 58 -5.94 -4.68 -4.74
CA GLY A 58 -4.91 -3.87 -4.09
C GLY A 58 -3.52 -4.43 -4.22
N PHE A 59 -2.63 -4.11 -3.28
CA PHE A 59 -1.25 -4.59 -3.28
C PHE A 59 -0.82 -5.11 -1.91
N SER A 60 0.17 -6.00 -1.92
CA SER A 60 0.80 -6.53 -0.72
C SER A 60 2.31 -6.53 -0.89
N LEU A 61 3.00 -5.99 0.12
CA LEU A 61 4.43 -5.78 0.17
C LEU A 61 4.98 -6.56 1.36
N GLU A 62 5.81 -7.57 1.11
CA GLU A 62 6.61 -8.18 2.16
C GLU A 62 7.68 -7.19 2.63
N TYR A 63 7.94 -7.11 3.93
CA TYR A 63 8.89 -6.12 4.48
C TYR A 63 10.29 -6.12 3.84
N PRO A 64 10.89 -7.28 3.49
CA PRO A 64 12.19 -7.30 2.79
C PRO A 64 12.19 -6.61 1.41
N THR A 65 11.02 -6.41 0.80
CA THR A 65 10.89 -5.68 -0.48
C THR A 65 10.82 -4.16 -0.30
N ILE A 66 10.58 -3.69 0.93
CA ILE A 66 10.51 -2.27 1.28
C ILE A 66 11.93 -1.78 1.58
N SER A 67 12.44 -0.88 0.75
CA SER A 67 13.77 -0.27 0.91
C SER A 67 13.77 0.86 1.93
N LEU A 68 12.68 1.62 2.00
CA LEU A 68 12.49 2.73 2.90
C LEU A 68 11.02 2.83 3.26
N HIS A 69 10.75 3.08 4.54
CA HIS A 69 9.46 3.57 5.00
C HIS A 69 9.69 4.77 5.91
N ALA A 70 8.87 5.81 5.78
CA ALA A 70 9.00 7.02 6.56
C ALA A 70 7.64 7.69 6.74
N VAL A 71 7.47 8.42 7.84
CA VAL A 71 6.37 9.36 7.98
C VAL A 71 6.80 10.67 7.33
N SER A 72 6.19 11.01 6.21
CA SER A 72 6.46 12.24 5.47
C SER A 72 5.48 13.32 5.89
N ARG A 73 6.00 14.49 6.28
CA ARG A 73 5.24 15.64 6.79
C ARG A 73 5.53 16.92 6.02
N ASP A 74 6.33 16.85 4.95
CA ASP A 74 6.67 18.02 4.15
C ASP A 74 5.52 18.35 3.19
N PRO A 75 4.77 19.45 3.43
CA PRO A 75 3.63 19.83 2.58
C PRO A 75 4.05 20.21 1.16
N ASN A 76 5.34 20.53 0.93
CA ASN A 76 5.85 20.81 -0.41
C ASN A 76 6.05 19.52 -1.24
N ALA A 77 6.24 18.38 -0.58
CA ALA A 77 6.40 17.07 -1.23
C ALA A 77 5.05 16.38 -1.46
N TYR A 78 4.12 16.47 -0.50
CA TYR A 78 2.73 16.04 -0.64
C TYR A 78 1.84 16.85 0.31
N PRO A 79 0.62 17.27 -0.08
CA PRO A 79 -0.18 18.21 0.72
C PRO A 79 -0.57 17.76 2.13
N GLN A 80 -0.49 16.45 2.41
CA GLN A 80 -0.93 15.83 3.67
C GLN A 80 0.18 14.94 4.25
N GLU A 81 0.19 14.80 5.58
CA GLU A 81 1.05 13.82 6.25
C GLU A 81 0.69 12.40 5.80
N HIS A 82 1.68 11.61 5.43
CA HIS A 82 1.46 10.28 4.87
C HIS A 82 2.61 9.33 5.19
N LEU A 83 2.33 8.03 5.13
CA LEU A 83 3.34 7.00 5.13
C LEU A 83 3.94 6.90 3.72
N TYR A 84 5.21 7.26 3.57
CA TYR A 84 5.96 7.06 2.34
C TYR A 84 6.65 5.70 2.37
N VAL A 85 6.52 4.94 1.28
CA VAL A 85 7.14 3.62 1.12
C VAL A 85 7.85 3.54 -0.23
N MET A 86 9.14 3.22 -0.22
CA MET A 86 9.92 2.93 -1.42
C MET A 86 10.19 1.43 -1.49
N VAL A 87 9.87 0.81 -2.62
CA VAL A 87 10.03 -0.64 -2.84
C VAL A 87 11.19 -0.92 -3.80
N ASN A 88 11.95 -1.97 -3.53
CA ASN A 88 13.07 -2.43 -4.36
C ASN A 88 12.62 -3.39 -5.47
N ALA A 89 11.36 -3.30 -5.89
CA ALA A 89 10.82 -4.11 -6.96
C ALA A 89 10.97 -3.36 -8.29
N LYS A 90 11.50 -4.03 -9.32
CA LYS A 90 11.13 -3.66 -10.68
C LYS A 90 9.63 -3.87 -10.78
N LEU A 91 8.87 -2.77 -10.82
CA LEU A 91 7.45 -2.80 -11.14
C LEU A 91 7.35 -3.25 -12.61
N GLY A 92 7.22 -4.57 -12.79
CA GLY A 92 7.14 -5.24 -14.09
C GLY A 92 5.74 -5.14 -14.70
#